data_AF-A0A494VSX6-F1
#
_entry.id   AF-A0A494VSX6-F1
#
_cell.length_a   1.000
_cell.length_b   1.000
_cell.length_c   1.000
_cell.angle_alpha   90.00
_cell.angle_beta   90.00
_cell.angle_gamma   90.00
#
_symmetry.space_group_name_H-M   'P 1'
#
loop_
_entity.id
_entity.type
_entity.pdbx_description
1 polymer ?
#
loop_
_entity_poly.entity_id
_entity_poly.type
_entity_poly.pdbx_seq_one_letter_code
_entity_poly.pdbx_strand_id
1 'polypeptide(L)'
;MEEEVKRKAYLEASRLKNAGHDNEVIYARLEKQDVPTELIKKILINLTVQKVHDVNAERKPFFNLALAKIGIGVALAVICMFVAPGQTILPIGLIAGGIVAAAINKPV
;
A
#
# COMPACT_ATOMS: atom_id res chain seq x y z
N MET A 1 -27.84 21.55 3.60
CA MET A 1 -27.51 21.80 2.17
C MET A 1 -26.01 21.72 1.90
N GLU A 2 -25.15 22.45 2.62
CA GLU A 2 -23.70 22.43 2.34
C GLU A 2 -23.03 21.06 2.51
N GLU A 3 -23.40 20.26 3.51
CA GLU A 3 -22.77 18.94 3.72
C GLU A 3 -23.06 17.95 2.59
N GLU A 4 -24.23 18.05 1.98
CA GLU A 4 -24.64 17.13 0.92
C GLU A 4 -23.87 17.41 -0.38
N VAL A 5 -23.63 18.70 -0.66
CA VAL A 5 -22.78 19.16 -1.77
C VAL A 5 -21.33 18.74 -1.54
N LYS A 6 -20.82 18.92 -0.31
CA LYS A 6 -19.47 18.46 0.10
C LYS A 6 -19.30 16.96 -0.11
N ARG A 7 -20.28 16.16 0.31
CA ARG A 7 -20.23 14.70 0.19
C ARG A 7 -20.29 14.24 -1.26
N LYS A 8 -21.17 14.84 -2.08
CA LYS A 8 -21.27 14.51 -3.53
C LYS A 8 -19.97 14.85 -4.26
N ALA A 9 -19.44 16.06 -4.04
CA ALA A 9 -18.17 16.49 -4.61
C ALA A 9 -17.00 15.57 -4.19
N TYR A 10 -16.97 15.14 -2.92
CA TYR A 10 -15.96 14.21 -2.43
C TYR A 10 -16.02 12.84 -3.13
N LEU A 11 -17.23 12.28 -3.26
CA LEU A 11 -17.44 10.99 -3.91
C LEU A 11 -17.08 11.03 -5.39
N GLU A 12 -17.43 12.11 -6.09
CA GLU A 12 -17.08 12.28 -7.49
C GLU A 12 -15.57 12.44 -7.70
N ALA A 13 -14.93 13.29 -6.88
CA ALA A 13 -13.48 13.43 -6.90
C ALA A 13 -12.75 12.12 -6.61
N SER A 14 -13.22 11.35 -5.63
CA SER A 14 -12.69 10.03 -5.29
C SER A 14 -12.82 9.06 -6.47
N ARG A 15 -13.99 9.01 -7.12
CA ARG A 15 -14.22 8.20 -8.32
C ARG A 15 -13.27 8.56 -9.45
N LEU A 16 -13.13 9.85 -9.76
CA LEU A 16 -12.26 10.32 -10.83
C LEU A 16 -10.77 10.05 -10.52
N LYS A 17 -10.37 10.20 -9.26
CA LYS A 17 -9.00 9.90 -8.81
C LYS A 17 -8.67 8.40 -8.87
N ASN A 18 -9.66 7.56 -8.59
CA ASN A 18 -9.54 6.11 -8.72
C ASN A 18 -9.55 5.67 -10.19
N ALA A 19 -10.22 6.41 -11.08
CA ALA A 19 -10.17 6.20 -12.53
C ALA A 19 -8.84 6.66 -13.17
N GLY A 20 -7.93 7.26 -12.40
CA GLY A 20 -6.61 7.67 -12.87
C GLY A 20 -6.56 9.06 -13.51
N HIS A 21 -7.59 9.90 -13.32
CA HIS A 21 -7.55 11.28 -13.80
C HIS A 21 -6.63 12.17 -12.95
N ASP A 22 -6.02 13.14 -13.62
CA ASP A 22 -5.18 14.15 -12.97
C ASP A 22 -5.98 15.13 -12.11
N ASN A 23 -5.30 15.70 -11.12
CA ASN A 23 -5.91 16.65 -10.18
C ASN A 23 -6.54 17.85 -10.91
N GLU A 24 -5.94 18.30 -12.02
CA GLU A 24 -6.44 19.40 -12.84
C GLU A 24 -7.77 19.05 -13.52
N VAL A 25 -7.89 17.82 -14.03
CA VAL A 25 -9.13 17.33 -14.66
C VAL A 25 -10.24 17.22 -13.63
N ILE A 26 -9.91 16.73 -12.43
CA ILE A 26 -10.86 16.63 -11.31
C ILE A 26 -11.30 18.04 -10.87
N TYR A 27 -10.36 18.98 -10.79
CA TYR A 27 -10.61 20.37 -10.43
C TYR A 27 -11.58 21.02 -11.41
N ALA A 28 -11.29 20.96 -12.72
CA ALA A 28 -12.14 21.55 -13.75
C ALA A 28 -13.55 20.94 -13.78
N ARG A 29 -13.69 19.66 -13.41
CA ARG A 29 -14.99 18.99 -13.39
C ARG A 29 -15.84 19.39 -12.20
N LEU A 30 -15.23 19.55 -11.02
CA LEU A 30 -15.91 20.03 -9.82
C LEU A 30 -16.25 21.52 -9.90
N GLU A 31 -15.40 22.32 -10.55
CA GLU A 31 -15.66 23.74 -10.81
C GLU A 31 -16.90 23.92 -11.71
N LYS A 32 -17.07 23.06 -12.74
CA LYS A 32 -18.28 23.04 -13.57
C LYS A 32 -19.56 22.67 -12.81
N GLN A 33 -19.44 22.09 -11.61
CA GLN A 33 -20.57 21.74 -10.74
C GLN A 33 -20.86 22.82 -9.69
N ASP A 34 -20.27 24.01 -9.86
CA ASP A 34 -20.46 25.15 -8.97
C ASP A 34 -19.99 24.87 -7.52
N VAL A 35 -18.99 23.98 -7.39
CA VAL A 35 -18.38 23.66 -6.09
C VAL A 35 -17.36 24.76 -5.75
N PRO A 36 -17.38 25.31 -4.52
CA PRO A 36 -16.43 26.33 -4.10
C PRO A 36 -14.97 25.85 -4.27
N THR A 37 -14.13 26.65 -4.91
CA THR A 37 -12.73 26.32 -5.21
C THR A 37 -11.89 26.00 -3.96
N GLU A 38 -12.15 26.69 -2.85
CA GLU A 38 -11.60 26.40 -1.52
C GLU A 38 -11.89 24.95 -1.08
N LEU A 39 -13.10 24.47 -1.34
CA LEU A 39 -13.53 23.13 -0.98
C LEU A 39 -12.89 22.08 -1.89
N ILE A 40 -12.79 22.34 -3.19
CA ILE A 40 -12.12 21.45 -4.16
C ILE A 40 -10.67 21.19 -3.75
N LYS A 41 -9.92 22.25 -3.38
CA LYS A 41 -8.53 22.12 -2.90
C LYS A 41 -8.43 21.21 -1.68
N LYS A 42 -9.31 21.40 -0.68
CA LYS A 42 -9.35 20.55 0.51
C LYS A 42 -9.66 19.08 0.17
N ILE A 43 -10.61 18.85 -0.73
CA ILE A 43 -10.96 17.48 -1.18
C ILE A 43 -9.76 16.81 -1.86
N LEU A 44 -9.08 17.50 -2.77
CA LEU A 44 -7.93 16.94 -3.50
C LEU A 44 -6.74 16.62 -2.58
N ILE A 45 -6.46 17.49 -1.61
CA ILE A 45 -5.42 17.24 -0.60
C ILE A 45 -5.78 16.00 0.23
N ASN A 46 -7.00 15.94 0.75
CA ASN A 46 -7.46 14.81 1.57
C ASN A 46 -7.42 13.49 0.80
N LEU A 47 -7.88 13.48 -0.46
CA LEU A 47 -7.83 12.29 -1.31
C LEU A 47 -6.40 11.84 -1.62
N THR A 48 -5.47 12.79 -1.78
CA THR A 48 -4.06 12.48 -2.02
C THR A 48 -3.43 11.85 -0.78
N VAL A 49 -3.67 12.43 0.40
CA VAL A 49 -3.17 11.88 1.67
C VAL A 49 -3.77 10.50 1.95
N GLN A 50 -5.07 10.33 1.73
CA GLN A 50 -5.76 9.05 1.90
C GLN A 50 -5.18 7.98 0.97
N LYS A 51 -4.97 8.29 -0.32
CA LYS A 51 -4.36 7.36 -1.27
C LYS A 51 -2.94 6.96 -0.88
N VAL A 52 -2.12 7.91 -0.39
CA VAL A 52 -0.77 7.61 0.10
C VAL A 52 -0.83 6.70 1.33
N HIS A 53 -1.77 6.95 2.25
CA HIS A 53 -1.96 6.12 3.43
C HIS A 53 -2.43 4.71 3.06
N ASP A 54 -3.37 4.57 2.13
CA ASP A 54 -3.89 3.29 1.67
C ASP A 54 -2.82 2.46 0.95
N VAL A 55 -2.04 3.07 0.04
CA VAL A 55 -0.91 2.38 -0.62
C VAL A 55 0.14 1.96 0.41
N ASN A 56 0.44 2.80 1.41
CA ASN A 56 1.38 2.44 2.47
C ASN A 56 0.82 1.36 3.41
N ALA A 57 -0.49 1.38 3.68
CA ALA A 57 -1.17 0.35 4.47
C ALA A 57 -1.17 -1.00 3.73
N GLU A 58 -1.35 -0.99 2.41
CA GLU A 58 -1.24 -2.19 1.56
C GLU A 58 0.18 -2.73 1.46
N ARG A 59 1.23 -1.91 1.65
CA ARG A 59 2.63 -2.38 1.70
C ARG A 59 3.02 -3.05 3.02
N LYS A 60 2.38 -2.66 4.15
CA LYS A 60 2.61 -3.28 5.48
C LYS A 60 2.42 -4.81 5.52
N PRO A 61 1.36 -5.42 4.94
CA PRO A 61 1.19 -6.87 4.97
C PRO A 61 2.31 -7.62 4.23
N PHE A 62 2.87 -7.05 3.14
CA PHE A 62 3.98 -7.69 2.42
C PHE A 62 5.26 -7.71 3.25
N PHE A 63 5.57 -6.63 3.98
CA PHE A 63 6.73 -6.59 4.87
C PHE A 63 6.60 -7.59 6.02
N ASN A 64 5.43 -7.68 6.65
CA ASN A 64 5.18 -8.65 7.71
C ASN A 64 5.27 -10.10 7.21
N LEU A 65 4.81 -10.37 5.98
CA LEU A 65 4.86 -11.70 5.38
C LEU A 65 6.29 -12.11 5.02
N ALA A 66 7.12 -11.16 4.57
CA ALA A 66 8.54 -11.39 4.35
C ALA A 66 9.29 -11.67 5.67
N LEU A 67 9.02 -10.88 6.72
CA LEU A 67 9.61 -11.08 8.04
C LEU A 67 9.21 -12.44 8.65
N ALA A 68 7.93 -12.82 8.51
CA ALA A 68 7.44 -14.12 8.94
C ALA A 68 8.13 -15.28 8.21
N LYS A 69 8.32 -15.19 6.88
CA LYS A 69 9.06 -16.20 6.10
C LYS A 69 10.52 -16.33 6.55
N ILE A 70 11.18 -15.22 6.86
CA ILE A 70 12.54 -15.22 7.42
C ILE A 70 12.55 -15.91 8.78
N GLY A 71 11.63 -15.55 9.69
CA GLY A 71 11.51 -16.17 11.00
C GLY A 71 11.27 -17.68 10.94
N ILE A 72 10.38 -18.13 10.05
CA ILE A 72 10.10 -19.56 9.81
C ILE A 72 11.35 -20.28 9.29
N GLY A 73 12.07 -19.68 8.34
CA GLY A 73 13.31 -20.25 7.80
C GLY A 73 14.40 -20.43 8.87
N VAL A 74 14.56 -19.44 9.76
CA VAL A 74 15.51 -19.52 10.89
C VAL A 74 15.08 -20.60 11.90
N ALA A 75 13.81 -20.65 12.26
CA ALA A 75 13.30 -21.68 13.18
C ALA A 75 13.49 -23.10 12.61
N LEU A 76 13.19 -23.31 11.33
CA LEU A 76 13.44 -24.57 10.63
C LEU A 76 14.92 -24.93 10.57
N ALA A 77 15.80 -23.96 10.36
CA ALA A 77 17.25 -24.20 10.36
C ALA A 77 17.75 -24.72 11.73
N VAL A 78 17.24 -24.14 12.82
CA VAL A 78 17.53 -24.59 14.19
C VAL A 78 16.99 -26.01 14.41
N ILE A 79 15.77 -26.31 13.99
CA ILE A 79 15.18 -27.65 14.13
C ILE A 79 15.96 -28.69 13.31
N CYS A 80 16.35 -28.38 12.08
CA CYS A 80 17.16 -29.25 11.24
C CYS A 80 18.53 -29.55 11.86
N MET A 81 19.13 -28.61 12.59
CA MET A 81 20.38 -28.81 13.32
C MET A 81 20.27 -29.91 14.39
N PHE A 82 19.11 -30.05 15.03
CA PHE A 82 18.88 -31.07 16.07
C PHE A 82 18.33 -32.40 15.53
N VAL A 83 17.55 -32.39 14.44
CA VAL A 83 16.84 -33.58 13.94
C VAL A 83 17.63 -34.32 12.85
N ALA A 84 18.40 -33.61 12.01
CA ALA A 84 19.12 -34.21 10.88
C ALA A 84 20.46 -33.48 10.62
N PRO A 85 21.50 -33.77 11.42
CA PRO A 85 22.82 -33.16 11.25
C PRO A 85 23.43 -33.61 9.92
N GLY A 86 23.26 -32.81 8.87
CA GLY A 86 23.83 -33.09 7.53
C GLY A 86 23.04 -32.56 6.33
N GLN A 87 21.75 -32.22 6.47
CA GLN A 87 20.96 -31.66 5.35
C GLN A 87 20.69 -30.15 5.54
N THR A 88 21.68 -29.32 5.22
CA THR A 88 21.61 -27.85 5.32
C THR A 88 21.00 -27.17 4.08
N ILE A 89 20.77 -27.90 2.99
CA ILE A 89 20.33 -27.35 1.69
C ILE A 89 18.92 -26.72 1.77
N LEU A 90 18.00 -27.36 2.48
CA LEU A 90 16.61 -26.93 2.61
C LEU A 90 16.44 -25.61 3.43
N PRO A 91 17.07 -25.45 4.61
CA PRO A 91 17.01 -24.19 5.34
C PRO A 91 17.76 -23.03 4.64
N ILE A 92 18.86 -23.30 3.94
CA ILE A 92 19.59 -22.28 3.18
C ILE A 92 18.73 -21.73 2.04
N GLY A 93 18.01 -22.61 1.31
CA GLY A 93 17.13 -22.18 0.22
C GLY A 93 15.98 -21.28 0.68
N LEU A 94 15.39 -21.57 1.86
CA LEU A 94 14.35 -20.73 2.46
C LEU A 94 14.87 -19.36 2.93
N ILE A 95 16.06 -19.33 3.54
CA ILE A 95 16.70 -18.08 3.98
C ILE A 95 17.09 -17.22 2.77
N ALA A 96 17.78 -17.81 1.79
CA ALA A 96 18.18 -17.11 0.57
C ALA A 96 16.96 -16.61 -0.23
N GLY A 97 15.92 -17.43 -0.38
CA GLY A 97 14.68 -17.04 -1.02
C GLY A 97 13.96 -15.91 -0.28
N GLY A 98 13.95 -15.93 1.06
CA GLY A 98 13.40 -14.86 1.89
C GLY A 98 14.16 -13.53 1.73
N ILE A 99 15.49 -13.57 1.71
CA ILE A 99 16.35 -12.39 1.49
C ILE A 99 16.11 -11.79 0.10
N VAL A 100 16.08 -12.62 -0.95
CA VAL A 100 15.82 -12.15 -2.32
C VAL A 100 14.43 -11.52 -2.44
N ALA A 101 13.40 -12.15 -1.88
CA ALA A 101 12.05 -11.61 -1.89
C ALA A 101 11.94 -10.27 -1.13
N ALA A 102 12.69 -10.11 -0.03
CA ALA A 102 12.76 -8.87 0.73
C ALA A 102 13.55 -7.77 -0.01
N ALA A 103 14.59 -8.13 -0.77
CA ALA A 103 15.36 -7.18 -1.57
C ALA A 103 14.56 -6.62 -2.76
N ILE A 104 13.81 -7.48 -3.46
CA ILE A 104 12.98 -7.07 -4.61
C ILE A 104 11.78 -6.22 -4.15
N ASN A 105 11.15 -6.58 -3.03
CA ASN A 105 10.00 -5.86 -2.49
C ASN A 105 10.38 -4.78 -1.48
N LYS A 106 11.67 -4.41 -1.41
CA LYS A 106 12.13 -3.35 -0.51
C LYS A 106 11.47 -2.03 -0.94
N PRO A 107 10.63 -1.40 -0.08
CA PRO A 107 10.10 -0.09 -0.39
C PRO A 107 11.26 0.92 -0.44
N VAL A 108 11.35 1.67 -1.54
CA VAL A 108 12.20 2.86 -1.69
C VAL A 108 11.45 4.06 -1.14
#